data_AF-A0AAD7MEQ1-F1
#
_entry.id   AF-A0AAD7MEQ1-F1
#
_cell.length_a   1.000
_cell.length_b   1.000
_cell.length_c   1.000
_cell.angle_alpha   90.00
_cell.angle_beta   90.00
_cell.angle_gamma   90.00
#
_symmetry.space_group_name_H-M   'P 1'
#
loop_
_entity.id
_entity.type
_entity.pdbx_description
1 polymer ?
#
loop_
_entity_poly.entity_id
_entity_poly.type
_entity_poly.pdbx_seq_one_letter_code
_entity_poly.pdbx_strand_id
1 'polypeptide(L)'
;MCDGGEDGQVTPLQPMLVPDRKIDVIIAIDAVDDGGGFAHGTSLIATQQCMQIFPGGLAAFSAVPTTLEGFANLTTQPTFFGCTPSQEQSAPGPMLVYIANGAPPRDGSPPLTNTSTGQFIYTEPELQGMLTQTFVVATQGAEVDGALEDPEWAVCLACAVVDRARARQRLPRNGVCATCFARYCWEA
;
A
#
# COMPACT_ATOMS: atom_id res chain seq x y z
N MET A 1 -13.72 13.26 20.82
CA MET A 1 -13.54 12.25 19.76
C MET A 1 -13.69 12.99 18.43
N CYS A 2 -12.73 12.81 17.54
CA CYS A 2 -12.65 13.45 16.22
C CYS A 2 -12.55 12.35 15.15
N ASP A 3 -12.70 12.70 13.88
CA ASP A 3 -12.36 11.80 12.77
C ASP A 3 -10.85 11.46 12.82
N GLY A 4 -10.49 10.21 12.57
CA GLY A 4 -9.12 9.71 12.63
C GLY A 4 -8.25 10.19 11.45
N GLY A 5 -8.84 10.70 10.37
CA GLY A 5 -8.09 11.28 9.25
C GLY A 5 -7.57 12.70 9.51
N GLU A 6 -8.05 13.38 10.57
CA GLU A 6 -7.74 14.79 10.86
C GLU A 6 -6.28 15.03 11.30
N ASP A 7 -5.57 13.98 11.69
CA ASP A 7 -4.13 14.03 11.97
C ASP A 7 -3.26 13.61 10.76
N GLY A 8 -3.90 13.44 9.60
CA GLY A 8 -3.27 13.01 8.36
C GLY A 8 -3.17 11.48 8.19
N GLN A 9 -3.52 10.68 9.19
CA GLN A 9 -3.50 9.21 9.11
C GLN A 9 -4.78 8.64 8.50
N VAL A 10 -5.20 9.17 7.34
CA VAL A 10 -6.47 8.81 6.68
C VAL A 10 -6.54 7.30 6.35
N THR A 11 -5.43 6.69 5.96
CA THR A 11 -5.29 5.24 5.86
C THR A 11 -5.02 4.66 7.26
N PRO A 12 -5.95 3.89 7.85
CA PRO A 12 -5.89 3.53 9.27
C PRO A 12 -4.93 2.38 9.56
N LEU A 13 -3.64 2.68 9.71
CA LEU A 13 -2.58 1.68 9.92
C LEU A 13 -2.31 1.38 11.41
N GLN A 14 -2.42 2.39 12.28
CA GLN A 14 -2.11 2.27 13.69
C GLN A 14 -2.82 1.11 14.40
N PRO A 15 -4.13 0.84 14.18
CA PRO A 15 -4.78 -0.32 14.79
C PRO A 15 -4.11 -1.64 14.38
N MET A 16 -3.60 -1.75 13.16
CA MET A 16 -3.00 -3.00 12.68
C MET A 16 -1.62 -3.27 13.29
N LEU A 17 -1.03 -2.31 14.00
CA LEU A 17 0.29 -2.41 14.61
C LEU A 17 0.25 -2.86 16.08
N VAL A 18 -0.91 -3.21 16.65
CA VAL A 18 -0.96 -3.73 18.03
C VAL A 18 -0.29 -5.11 18.09
N PRO A 19 0.80 -5.32 18.88
CA PRO A 19 1.59 -6.56 18.85
C PRO A 19 0.79 -7.83 19.14
N ASP A 20 -0.19 -7.75 20.05
CA ASP A 20 -1.04 -8.88 20.41
C ASP A 20 -1.92 -9.39 19.26
N ARG A 21 -2.14 -8.57 18.22
CA ARG A 21 -2.86 -8.97 17.00
C ARG A 21 -2.02 -9.89 16.10
N LYS A 22 -0.69 -9.93 16.29
CA LYS A 22 0.22 -10.81 15.54
C LYS A 22 0.02 -10.73 14.02
N ILE A 23 -0.18 -9.51 13.51
CA ILE A 23 -0.39 -9.26 12.08
C ILE A 23 0.92 -9.48 11.33
N ASP A 24 0.86 -10.30 10.29
CA ASP A 24 1.99 -10.57 9.40
C ASP A 24 2.03 -9.62 8.21
N VAL A 25 0.86 -9.31 7.64
CA VAL A 25 0.71 -8.50 6.44
C VAL A 25 -0.48 -7.58 6.58
N ILE A 26 -0.29 -6.33 6.14
CA ILE A 26 -1.33 -5.33 6.00
C ILE A 26 -1.48 -5.07 4.51
N ILE A 27 -2.69 -5.24 3.97
CA ILE A 27 -3.05 -4.73 2.65
C ILE A 27 -3.69 -3.36 2.89
N ALA A 28 -2.93 -2.30 2.60
CA ALA A 28 -3.36 -0.93 2.77
C ALA A 28 -3.91 -0.41 1.45
N ILE A 29 -5.18 0.00 1.48
CA ILE A 29 -5.87 0.62 0.35
C ILE A 29 -5.90 2.12 0.62
N ASP A 30 -5.26 2.89 -0.24
CA ASP A 30 -5.16 4.34 -0.10
C ASP A 30 -5.87 5.03 -1.27
N ALA A 31 -6.93 5.76 -0.94
CA ALA A 31 -7.74 6.51 -1.90
C ALA A 31 -7.91 7.97 -1.44
N VAL A 32 -6.90 8.50 -0.73
CA VAL A 32 -6.89 9.89 -0.28
C VAL A 32 -6.86 10.83 -1.48
N ASP A 33 -7.64 11.92 -1.40
CA ASP A 33 -7.68 13.02 -2.37
C ASP A 33 -6.70 14.13 -1.96
N ASP A 34 -5.38 13.90 -2.09
CA ASP A 34 -4.33 14.85 -1.67
C ASP A 34 -3.39 15.31 -2.80
N GLY A 35 -3.34 14.59 -3.93
CA GLY A 35 -2.49 14.86 -5.10
C GLY A 35 -3.25 15.35 -6.33
N GLY A 36 -4.32 16.12 -6.14
CA GLY A 36 -5.22 16.50 -7.24
C GLY A 36 -6.20 15.37 -7.59
N GLY A 37 -6.80 14.75 -6.56
CA GLY A 37 -7.76 13.66 -6.74
C GLY A 37 -7.21 12.24 -6.59
N PHE A 38 -5.90 12.12 -6.40
CA PHE A 38 -5.19 10.85 -6.30
C PHE A 38 -4.34 10.79 -5.03
N ALA A 39 -4.09 9.57 -4.54
CA ALA A 39 -3.29 9.31 -3.36
C ALA A 39 -1.79 9.47 -3.65
N HIS A 40 -1.11 10.33 -2.89
CA HIS A 40 0.32 10.64 -3.06
C HIS A 40 1.18 10.23 -1.84
N GLY A 41 0.67 9.33 -0.99
CA GLY A 41 1.42 8.74 0.12
C GLY A 41 1.47 9.58 1.40
N THR A 42 0.74 10.69 1.49
CA THR A 42 0.77 11.56 2.69
C THR A 42 0.38 10.80 3.95
N SER A 43 -0.59 9.88 3.85
CA SER A 43 -1.08 9.13 5.00
C SER A 43 -0.02 8.18 5.58
N LEU A 44 0.82 7.59 4.73
CA LEU A 44 1.93 6.74 5.16
C LEU A 44 3.04 7.58 5.81
N ILE A 45 3.33 8.76 5.25
CA ILE A 45 4.30 9.72 5.84
C ILE A 45 3.82 10.16 7.22
N ALA A 46 2.56 10.57 7.36
CA ALA A 46 1.95 10.98 8.62
C ALA A 46 1.99 9.85 9.65
N THR A 47 1.65 8.62 9.23
CA THR A 47 1.74 7.43 10.10
C THR A 47 3.18 7.22 10.59
N GLN A 48 4.17 7.25 9.70
CA GLN A 48 5.58 7.09 10.07
C GLN A 48 6.04 8.15 11.08
N GLN A 49 5.68 9.42 10.85
CA GLN A 49 6.00 10.51 11.77
C GLN A 49 5.32 10.34 13.13
N CYS A 50 4.04 9.97 13.15
CA CYS A 50 3.29 9.70 14.36
C CYS A 50 3.94 8.56 15.17
N MET A 51 4.41 7.50 14.52
CA MET A 51 5.11 6.38 15.17
C MET A 51 6.48 6.74 15.76
N GLN A 52 7.14 7.78 15.24
CA GLN A 52 8.36 8.31 15.84
C GLN A 52 8.09 9.13 17.12
N ILE A 53 6.94 9.81 17.18
CA ILE A 53 6.56 10.66 18.31
C ILE A 53 5.92 9.84 19.44
N PHE A 54 5.10 8.85 19.08
CA PHE A 54 4.34 8.00 20.02
C PHE A 54 4.67 6.51 19.87
N PRO A 55 5.90 6.07 20.19
CA PRO A 55 6.33 4.69 19.97
C PRO A 55 5.68 3.66 20.93
N GLY A 56 4.81 4.10 21.85
CA GLY A 56 4.33 3.29 22.97
C GLY A 56 3.48 2.09 22.56
N GLY A 57 4.03 0.87 22.73
CA GLY A 57 3.26 -0.38 22.72
C GLY A 57 2.82 -0.88 21.34
N LEU A 58 3.29 -0.26 20.26
CA LEU A 58 3.00 -0.68 18.89
C LEU A 58 4.19 -1.43 18.29
N ALA A 59 3.89 -2.33 17.35
CA ALA A 59 4.88 -2.98 16.52
C ALA A 59 5.59 -1.95 15.62
N ALA A 60 6.80 -2.28 15.18
CA ALA A 60 7.54 -1.44 14.25
C ALA A 60 6.70 -1.18 12.98
N PHE A 61 6.68 0.07 12.53
CA PHE A 61 6.14 0.41 11.22
C PHE A 61 7.22 0.22 10.15
N SER A 62 6.82 -0.25 8.97
CA SER A 62 7.76 -0.37 7.85
C SER A 62 8.23 1.02 7.43
N ALA A 63 9.53 1.16 7.14
CA ALA A 63 10.04 2.41 6.60
C ALA A 63 9.34 2.72 5.28
N VAL A 64 9.04 4.00 5.07
CA VAL A 64 8.45 4.57 3.85
C VAL A 64 9.18 5.86 3.49
N PRO A 65 9.10 6.35 2.23
CA PRO A 65 9.66 7.65 1.88
C PRO A 65 9.14 8.75 2.80
N THR A 66 9.96 9.77 3.03
CA THR A 66 9.59 10.91 3.90
C THR A 66 9.09 12.12 3.10
N THR A 67 9.15 12.05 1.76
CA THR A 67 8.75 13.12 0.84
C THR A 67 7.75 12.60 -0.18
N LEU A 68 6.89 13.49 -0.68
CA LEU A 68 5.91 13.17 -1.72
C LEU A 68 6.59 12.76 -3.04
N GLU A 69 7.74 13.36 -3.36
CA GLU A 69 8.53 12.99 -4.53
C GLU A 69 8.97 11.53 -4.48
N GLY A 70 9.32 11.02 -3.30
CA GLY A 70 9.68 9.61 -3.11
C GLY A 70 8.51 8.65 -3.34
N PHE A 71 7.26 9.12 -3.31
CA PHE A 71 6.07 8.33 -3.58
C PHE A 71 5.61 8.35 -5.03
N ALA A 72 6.17 9.19 -5.90
CA ALA A 72 5.65 9.43 -7.25
C ALA A 72 5.46 8.15 -8.09
N ASN A 73 6.32 7.14 -7.92
CA ASN A 73 6.21 5.85 -8.62
C ASN A 73 5.69 4.70 -7.73
N LEU A 74 5.39 4.97 -6.46
CA LEU A 74 4.95 3.96 -5.49
C LEU A 74 3.43 3.90 -5.33
N THR A 75 2.72 4.88 -5.88
CA THR A 75 1.26 5.00 -5.80
C THR A 75 0.55 4.57 -7.09
N THR A 76 1.28 4.40 -8.20
CA THR A 76 0.73 4.05 -9.53
C THR A 76 0.63 2.54 -9.77
N GLN A 77 1.15 1.75 -8.83
CA GLN A 77 1.11 0.29 -8.79
C GLN A 77 1.18 -0.19 -7.33
N PRO A 78 0.85 -1.46 -7.05
CA PRO A 78 1.12 -2.01 -5.74
C PRO A 78 2.59 -1.87 -5.35
N THR A 79 2.86 -1.56 -4.09
CA THR A 79 4.22 -1.42 -3.55
C THR A 79 4.33 -2.16 -2.23
N PHE A 80 5.41 -2.92 -2.04
CA PHE A 80 5.70 -3.61 -0.80
C PHE A 80 6.71 -2.81 0.02
N PHE A 81 6.35 -2.52 1.27
CA PHE A 81 7.25 -1.93 2.25
C PHE A 81 7.64 -2.95 3.32
N GLY A 82 8.85 -2.78 3.88
CA GLY A 82 9.40 -3.67 4.90
C GLY A 82 9.91 -5.00 4.35
N CYS A 83 10.36 -5.04 3.09
CA CYS A 83 10.88 -6.27 2.50
C CYS A 83 12.28 -6.63 2.99
N THR A 84 13.08 -5.68 3.47
CA THR A 84 14.35 -6.00 4.14
C THR A 84 14.05 -6.28 5.61
N PRO A 85 14.21 -7.53 6.09
CA PRO A 85 14.25 -7.77 7.52
C PRO A 85 15.52 -7.08 8.04
N SER A 86 15.38 -5.99 8.78
CA SER A 86 16.56 -5.42 9.43
C SER A 86 17.09 -6.47 10.41
N GLN A 87 18.36 -6.82 10.26
CA GLN A 87 19.05 -7.77 11.15
C GLN A 87 19.03 -7.28 12.62
N GLU A 88 18.73 -6.00 12.83
CA GLU A 88 18.69 -5.34 14.13
C GLU A 88 17.31 -5.33 14.80
N GLN A 89 16.21 -5.62 14.09
CA GLN A 89 14.88 -5.65 14.71
C GLN A 89 14.53 -7.08 15.15
N SER A 90 14.57 -7.30 16.46
CA SER A 90 14.16 -8.55 17.12
C SER A 90 12.72 -8.99 16.78
N ALA A 91 11.89 -8.09 16.22
CA ALA A 91 10.59 -8.39 15.63
C ALA A 91 10.28 -7.41 14.48
N PRO A 92 10.50 -7.78 13.21
CA PRO A 92 10.08 -6.94 12.10
C PRO A 92 8.55 -6.80 12.15
N GLY A 93 8.05 -5.57 12.01
CA GLY A 93 6.63 -5.29 11.89
C GLY A 93 5.97 -5.99 10.68
N PRO A 94 4.64 -5.88 10.53
CA PRO A 94 3.96 -6.45 9.39
C PRO A 94 4.52 -5.91 8.08
N MET A 95 4.54 -6.77 7.06
CA MET A 95 4.76 -6.31 5.69
C MET A 95 3.58 -5.45 5.26
N LEU A 96 3.85 -4.33 4.61
CA LEU A 96 2.81 -3.45 4.09
C LEU A 96 2.73 -3.64 2.58
N VAL A 97 1.60 -4.16 2.10
CA VAL A 97 1.22 -4.17 0.69
C VAL A 97 0.36 -2.94 0.46
N TYR A 98 0.94 -1.92 -0.15
CA TYR A 98 0.29 -0.64 -0.42
C TYR A 98 -0.31 -0.65 -1.81
N ILE A 99 -1.61 -0.41 -1.91
CA ILE A 99 -2.35 -0.29 -3.17
C ILE A 99 -3.03 1.07 -3.12
N ALA A 100 -2.63 1.97 -4.03
CA ALA A 100 -3.13 3.33 -4.03
C ALA A 100 -3.94 3.63 -5.30
N ASN A 101 -4.96 4.47 -5.15
CA ASN A 101 -5.58 5.20 -6.25
C ASN A 101 -4.68 6.40 -6.61
N GLY A 102 -3.47 6.13 -7.10
CA GLY A 102 -2.42 7.14 -7.26
C GLY A 102 -2.25 7.72 -8.65
N ALA A 103 -2.99 7.23 -9.65
CA ALA A 103 -2.90 7.72 -11.02
C ALA A 103 -4.17 7.42 -11.83
N PRO A 104 -4.36 8.11 -12.98
CA PRO A 104 -5.38 7.74 -13.95
C PRO A 104 -5.23 6.29 -14.45
N PRO A 105 -6.31 5.68 -14.95
CA PRO A 105 -6.28 4.36 -15.58
C PRO A 105 -5.23 4.26 -16.69
N ARG A 106 -4.47 3.15 -16.70
CA ARG A 106 -3.40 2.89 -17.69
C ARG A 106 -3.91 2.79 -19.12
N ASP A 107 -5.19 2.41 -19.29
CA ASP A 107 -5.86 2.30 -20.59
C ASP A 107 -6.28 3.66 -21.17
N GLY A 108 -6.05 4.76 -20.44
CA GLY A 108 -6.42 6.11 -20.84
C GLY A 108 -7.92 6.43 -20.68
N SER A 109 -8.69 5.55 -20.03
CA SER A 109 -10.08 5.83 -19.70
C SER A 109 -10.19 6.98 -18.67
N PRO A 110 -11.33 7.70 -18.62
CA PRO A 110 -11.54 8.75 -17.62
C PRO A 110 -11.36 8.21 -16.19
N PRO A 111 -10.71 8.94 -15.27
CA PRO A 111 -10.47 8.46 -13.90
C PRO A 111 -11.74 8.59 -13.07
N LEU A 112 -12.58 7.55 -13.07
CA LEU A 112 -13.87 7.53 -12.38
C LEU A 112 -13.72 7.36 -10.87
N THR A 113 -12.60 6.80 -10.39
CA THR A 113 -12.25 6.74 -8.95
C THR A 113 -11.68 8.04 -8.40
N ASN A 114 -11.35 9.01 -9.26
CA ASN A 114 -10.87 10.33 -8.85
C ASN A 114 -12.08 11.24 -8.63
N THR A 115 -12.65 11.15 -7.43
CA THR A 115 -13.83 11.92 -7.04
C THR A 115 -13.52 12.71 -5.77
N SER A 116 -14.05 13.92 -5.66
CA SER A 116 -13.84 14.76 -4.48
C SER A 116 -14.42 14.13 -3.21
N THR A 117 -13.75 14.30 -2.08
CA THR A 117 -14.27 13.97 -0.73
C THR A 117 -15.64 14.62 -0.45
N GLY A 118 -15.98 15.72 -1.11
CA GLY A 118 -17.28 16.40 -0.98
C GLY A 118 -18.38 15.85 -1.90
N GLN A 119 -18.11 14.83 -2.72
CA GLN A 119 -19.10 14.24 -3.62
C GLN A 119 -19.89 13.14 -2.89
N PHE A 120 -21.17 13.41 -2.63
CA PHE A 120 -22.06 12.50 -1.91
C PHE A 120 -23.15 11.86 -2.78
N ILE A 121 -23.24 12.28 -4.05
CA ILE A 121 -24.27 11.82 -4.98
C ILE A 121 -23.57 11.28 -6.23
N TYR A 122 -23.93 10.06 -6.59
CA TYR A 122 -23.42 9.37 -7.77
C TYR A 122 -24.59 8.81 -8.57
N THR A 123 -24.51 8.94 -9.89
CA THR A 123 -25.39 8.22 -10.80
C THR A 123 -25.00 6.74 -10.86
N GLU A 124 -25.94 5.88 -11.27
CA GLU A 124 -25.68 4.44 -11.41
C GLU A 124 -24.49 4.13 -12.35
N PRO A 125 -24.33 4.81 -13.51
CA PRO A 125 -23.16 4.60 -14.37
C PRO A 125 -21.83 5.03 -13.72
N GLU A 126 -21.80 6.13 -12.97
CA GLU A 126 -20.60 6.56 -12.24
C GLU A 126 -20.22 5.54 -11.17
N LEU A 127 -21.20 5.05 -10.41
CA LEU A 127 -20.98 4.03 -9.40
C LEU A 127 -20.43 2.73 -10.00
N GLN A 128 -21.05 2.24 -11.07
CA GLN A 128 -20.59 1.02 -11.75
C GLN A 128 -19.19 1.20 -12.34
N GLY A 129 -18.89 2.38 -12.89
CA GLY A 129 -17.57 2.73 -13.40
C GLY A 129 -16.50 2.77 -12.31
N MET A 130 -16.81 3.39 -11.16
CA MET A 130 -15.93 3.39 -9.99
C MET A 130 -15.60 1.97 -9.54
N LEU A 131 -16.61 1.12 -9.35
CA LEU A 131 -16.42 -0.27 -8.92
C LEU A 131 -15.56 -1.07 -9.91
N THR A 132 -15.76 -0.84 -11.20
CA THR A 132 -14.98 -1.48 -12.26
C THR A 132 -13.52 -1.04 -12.21
N GLN A 133 -13.25 0.25 -12.05
CA GLN A 133 -11.88 0.76 -11.93
C GLN A 133 -11.22 0.37 -10.61
N THR A 134 -11.95 0.33 -9.50
CA THR A 134 -11.42 -0.19 -8.22
C THR A 134 -10.96 -1.64 -8.36
N PHE A 135 -11.71 -2.48 -9.08
CA PHE A 135 -11.29 -3.85 -9.39
C PHE A 135 -9.95 -3.84 -10.15
N VAL A 136 -9.85 -3.04 -11.22
CA VAL A 136 -8.61 -2.91 -12.00
C VAL A 136 -7.45 -2.44 -11.13
N VAL A 137 -7.60 -1.38 -10.33
CA VAL A 137 -6.55 -0.89 -9.41
C VAL A 137 -6.07 -1.99 -8.47
N ALA A 138 -6.97 -2.83 -7.96
CA ALA A 138 -6.62 -3.92 -7.05
C ALA A 138 -5.96 -5.13 -7.74
N THR A 139 -6.21 -5.36 -9.04
CA THR A 139 -5.78 -6.58 -9.76
C THR A 139 -4.74 -6.36 -10.84
N GLN A 140 -4.50 -5.13 -11.29
CA GLN A 140 -3.62 -4.84 -12.43
C GLN A 140 -2.13 -5.09 -12.14
N GLY A 141 -1.69 -5.07 -10.87
CA GLY A 141 -0.27 -5.21 -10.53
C GLY A 141 0.62 -4.09 -11.09
N ALA A 142 1.90 -4.38 -11.30
CA ALA A 142 2.88 -3.48 -11.88
C ALA A 142 2.72 -3.35 -13.40
N GLU A 143 3.22 -2.27 -13.99
CA GLU A 143 3.35 -2.19 -15.44
C GLU A 143 4.57 -3.02 -15.88
N VAL A 144 4.36 -4.03 -16.73
CA VAL A 144 5.41 -4.92 -17.21
C VAL A 144 5.40 -4.90 -18.73
N ASP A 145 6.49 -4.45 -19.35
CA ASP A 145 6.65 -4.39 -20.81
C ASP A 145 5.51 -3.65 -21.55
N GLY A 146 4.93 -2.62 -20.92
CA GLY A 146 3.81 -1.85 -21.45
C GLY A 146 2.45 -2.59 -21.39
N ALA A 147 2.36 -3.72 -20.70
CA ALA A 147 1.11 -4.39 -20.43
C ALA A 147 0.29 -3.63 -19.37
N LEU A 148 -1.03 -3.61 -19.54
CA LEU A 148 -1.96 -2.99 -18.58
C LEU A 148 -2.01 -3.77 -17.27
N GLU A 149 -1.81 -5.10 -17.34
CA GLU A 149 -1.90 -6.02 -16.22
C GLU A 149 -0.63 -6.88 -16.08
N ASP A 150 -0.17 -7.07 -14.84
CA ASP A 150 0.88 -8.04 -14.50
C ASP A 150 0.25 -9.41 -14.21
N PRO A 151 0.48 -10.44 -15.06
CA PRO A 151 -0.09 -11.78 -14.86
C PRO A 151 0.48 -12.47 -13.61
N GLU A 152 1.62 -12.03 -13.08
CA GLU A 152 2.22 -12.59 -11.88
C GLU A 152 1.73 -11.91 -10.59
N TRP A 153 0.93 -10.83 -10.69
CA TRP A 153 0.48 -10.07 -9.51
C TRP A 153 -0.14 -10.95 -8.42
N ALA A 154 -1.06 -11.85 -8.80
CA ALA A 154 -1.70 -12.74 -7.85
C ALA A 154 -0.70 -13.64 -7.09
N VAL A 155 0.34 -14.13 -7.78
CA VAL A 155 1.41 -14.93 -7.15
C VAL A 155 2.31 -14.05 -6.30
N CYS A 156 2.61 -12.82 -6.73
CA CYS A 156 3.40 -11.87 -5.96
C CYS A 156 2.71 -11.43 -4.67
N LEU A 157 1.40 -11.20 -4.72
CA LEU A 157 0.59 -10.95 -3.54
C LEU A 157 0.61 -12.16 -2.59
N ALA A 158 0.48 -13.39 -3.11
CA ALA A 158 0.59 -14.59 -2.29
C ALA A 158 1.97 -14.71 -1.63
N CYS A 159 3.06 -14.36 -2.34
CA CYS A 159 4.41 -14.31 -1.79
C CYS A 159 4.53 -13.29 -0.65
N ALA A 160 3.92 -12.11 -0.78
CA ALA A 160 3.89 -11.10 0.28
C ALA A 160 3.16 -11.63 1.52
N VAL A 161 1.97 -12.23 1.36
CA VAL A 161 1.16 -12.81 2.45
C VAL A 161 1.95 -13.81 3.30
N VAL A 162 2.80 -14.64 2.70
CA VAL A 162 3.56 -15.67 3.41
C VAL A 162 4.95 -15.22 3.87
N ASP A 163 5.41 -14.02 3.51
CA ASP A 163 6.80 -13.61 3.69
C ASP A 163 7.23 -13.60 5.15
N ARG A 164 6.42 -13.02 6.05
CA ARG A 164 6.74 -12.99 7.50
C ARG A 164 6.76 -14.38 8.12
N ALA A 165 5.87 -15.27 7.69
CA ALA A 165 5.88 -16.66 8.13
C ALA A 165 7.16 -17.40 7.69
N ARG A 166 7.62 -17.17 6.45
CA ARG A 166 8.88 -17.70 5.93
C ARG A 166 10.10 -17.14 6.68
N ALA A 167 10.11 -15.84 6.95
CA ALA A 167 11.18 -15.17 7.68
C ALA A 167 11.35 -15.75 9.10
N ARG A 168 10.25 -16.03 9.82
CA ARG A 168 10.30 -16.69 11.14
C ARG A 168 10.96 -18.07 11.10
N GLN A 169 10.78 -18.80 9.99
CA GLN A 169 11.41 -20.11 9.77
C GLN A 169 12.81 -20.01 9.14
N ARG A 170 13.33 -18.78 8.95
CA ARG A 170 14.62 -18.51 8.28
C ARG A 170 14.68 -19.09 6.86
N LEU A 171 13.54 -19.13 6.18
CA LEU A 171 13.44 -19.57 4.79
C LEU A 171 13.68 -18.37 3.86
N PRO A 172 14.74 -18.38 3.04
CA PRO A 172 14.99 -17.28 2.10
C PRO A 172 13.90 -17.21 1.02
N ARG A 173 13.77 -16.04 0.40
CA ARG A 173 12.95 -15.87 -0.81
C ARG A 173 13.66 -16.56 -1.97
N ASN A 174 12.96 -17.45 -2.67
CA ASN A 174 13.49 -18.20 -3.81
C ASN A 174 12.44 -18.26 -4.92
N GLY A 175 12.87 -18.50 -6.17
CA GLY A 175 11.99 -18.67 -7.32
C GLY A 175 11.12 -17.44 -7.58
N VAL A 176 9.84 -17.66 -7.88
CA VAL A 176 8.88 -16.59 -8.21
C VAL A 176 8.80 -15.50 -7.14
N CYS A 177 8.88 -15.86 -5.85
CA CYS A 177 8.84 -14.86 -4.79
C CYS A 177 10.07 -13.94 -4.82
N ALA A 178 11.26 -14.43 -5.18
CA ALA A 178 12.43 -13.56 -5.31
C ALA A 178 12.21 -12.51 -6.43
N THR A 179 11.68 -12.94 -7.57
CA THR A 179 11.32 -12.05 -8.69
C THR A 179 10.25 -11.04 -8.30
N CYS A 180 9.19 -11.48 -7.62
CA CYS A 180 8.13 -10.61 -7.14
C CYS A 180 8.65 -9.51 -6.21
N PHE A 181 9.52 -9.86 -5.27
CA PHE A 181 10.11 -8.87 -4.37
C PHE A 181 11.08 -7.93 -5.08
N ALA A 182 11.78 -8.37 -6.13
CA ALA A 182 12.58 -7.46 -6.96
C ALA A 182 11.70 -6.46 -7.75
N ARG A 183 10.46 -6.83 -8.07
CA ARG A 183 9.51 -5.99 -8.82
C ARG A 183 8.73 -5.01 -7.94
N TYR A 184 8.22 -5.49 -6.81
CA TYR A 184 7.25 -4.76 -5.98
C TYR A 184 7.86 -4.12 -4.75
N CYS A 185 9.07 -4.52 -4.34
CA CYS A 185 9.66 -3.97 -3.13
C CYS A 185 10.19 -2.56 -3.33
N TRP A 186 9.85 -1.67 -2.40
CA TRP A 186 10.53 -0.40 -2.26
C TRP A 186 11.85 -0.55 -1.47
N GLU A 187 12.93 0.01 -2.03
CA GLU A 187 14.22 0.15 -1.37
C GLU A 187 14.42 1.61 -0.95
N ALA A 188 14.78 1.80 0.33
CA ALA A 188 14.98 3.10 0.97
C ALA A 188 16.33 3.75 0.64
#